data_AF-A0AAW2Q9R4-F1
#
_entry.id   AF-A0AAW2Q9R4-F1
#
_cell.length_a   1.000
_cell.length_b   1.000
_cell.length_c   1.000
_cell.angle_alpha   90.00
_cell.angle_beta   90.00
_cell.angle_gamma   90.00
#
_symmetry.space_group_name_H-M   'P 1'
#
loop_
_entity.id
_entity.type
_entity.pdbx_description
1 polymer ?
#
loop_
_entity_poly.entity_id
_entity_poly.type
_entity_poly.pdbx_seq_one_letter_code
_entity_poly.pdbx_strand_id
1 'polypeptide(L)'
;MSKVLYLSYEYLPQHLKACFLYMGVFPHDYEIHPSKLINLWCAEGYFEPRGTEALEDLAMIYLEDLVSRSVVLVRQQSSIGRIKTCKLHSVFRHLCIQEASKDKFFHVLDGYANQGIESQRRFCTHNNVLFGIKDVYNSMASISKARSLLCTSPHHQYPVPMCLDFSLLRVLDALTIRFYGFPNEVVELVKLRYLAFTYNGKLPASICKLQNLQYLIVHQYLSIISSGAHRWYLPMEIWNMQELRYLEVMGSDMPEPSYGTDYLWNLSTLLGISPRSCTEEVLRRIPNLKKLGTRIELPLDVVEPLCCFDHLTYLYHLESFKCSIVNPSPRLQVLGHTLPIPNFPSGLRKLTLSGLGFPWDYMSSIACLPNLEVLKLRCYAFRGPEWEFSEEGFRKLRFLLIEDTDLEYWRVDFTHFPCLQRLFIHHCYKLKQIPWGIGGIGALEMVEIVDGSPSLVASANQMQHIWGDIFGLQVCVKYSSEDDHKTKS
;
A
#
# COMPACT_ATOMS: atom_id res chain seq x y z
N MET A 1 -15.34 -21.09 -26.70
CA MET A 1 -14.01 -20.52 -26.38
C MET A 1 -13.12 -20.61 -27.61
N SER A 2 -12.28 -19.61 -27.88
CA SER A 2 -11.32 -19.74 -28.98
C SER A 2 -10.24 -20.77 -28.58
N LYS A 3 -9.95 -21.72 -29.48
CA LYS A 3 -8.88 -22.72 -29.30
C LYS A 3 -7.52 -22.05 -29.00
N VAL A 4 -7.33 -20.83 -29.51
CA VAL A 4 -6.14 -20.00 -29.31
C VAL A 4 -5.93 -19.61 -27.84
N LEU A 5 -6.98 -19.21 -27.13
CA LEU A 5 -6.86 -18.82 -25.71
C LEU A 5 -6.56 -20.00 -24.81
N TYR A 6 -7.13 -21.17 -25.11
CA TYR A 6 -6.85 -22.39 -24.37
C TYR A 6 -5.38 -22.79 -24.53
N LEU A 7 -4.82 -22.72 -25.75
CA LEU A 7 -3.40 -22.98 -25.99
C LEU A 7 -2.51 -22.03 -25.18
N SER A 8 -2.86 -20.74 -25.10
CA SER A 8 -2.11 -19.79 -24.27
C SER A 8 -2.06 -20.18 -22.79
N TYR A 9 -3.14 -20.78 -22.25
CA TYR A 9 -3.15 -21.35 -20.90
C TYR A 9 -2.37 -22.67 -20.80
N GLU A 10 -2.52 -23.55 -21.78
CA GLU A 10 -1.85 -24.85 -21.81
C GLU A 10 -0.32 -24.70 -21.77
N TYR A 11 0.21 -23.73 -22.53
CA TYR A 11 1.63 -23.37 -22.59
C TYR A 11 2.11 -22.51 -21.40
N LEU A 12 1.26 -22.16 -20.43
CA LEU A 12 1.74 -21.53 -19.20
C LEU A 12 2.58 -22.54 -18.41
N PRO A 13 3.76 -22.12 -17.91
CA PRO A 13 4.51 -22.91 -16.94
C PRO A 13 3.63 -23.32 -15.75
N GLN A 14 3.86 -24.52 -15.21
CA GLN A 14 3.04 -25.09 -14.13
C GLN A 14 2.93 -24.16 -12.91
N HIS A 15 4.01 -23.45 -12.58
CA HIS A 15 4.03 -22.50 -11.45
C HIS A 15 3.16 -21.25 -11.71
N LEU A 16 3.02 -20.80 -12.96
CA LEU A 16 2.15 -19.67 -13.33
C LEU A 16 0.68 -20.06 -13.43
N LYS A 17 0.35 -21.32 -13.71
CA LYS A 17 -1.04 -21.79 -13.78
C LYS A 17 -1.79 -21.57 -12.47
N ALA A 18 -1.17 -21.88 -11.32
CA ALA A 18 -1.79 -21.63 -10.03
C ALA A 18 -2.02 -20.13 -9.76
N CYS A 19 -1.04 -19.28 -10.12
CA CYS A 19 -1.13 -17.82 -10.00
C CYS A 19 -2.27 -17.27 -10.87
N PHE A 20 -2.36 -17.74 -12.11
CA PHE A 20 -3.43 -17.42 -13.06
C PHE A 20 -4.81 -17.79 -12.51
N LEU A 21 -4.99 -19.05 -12.09
CA LEU A 21 -6.27 -19.53 -11.53
C LEU A 21 -6.69 -18.72 -10.30
N TYR A 22 -5.72 -18.33 -9.46
CA TYR A 22 -5.98 -17.52 -8.28
C TYR A 22 -6.51 -16.12 -8.61
N MET A 23 -6.12 -15.52 -9.73
CA MET A 23 -6.66 -14.22 -10.13
C MET A 23 -8.15 -14.26 -10.47
N GLY A 24 -8.70 -15.44 -10.81
CA GLY A 24 -10.13 -15.64 -11.01
C GLY A 24 -10.99 -15.41 -9.78
N VAL A 25 -10.37 -15.41 -8.58
CA VAL A 25 -11.01 -15.13 -7.29
C VAL A 25 -11.50 -13.69 -7.18
N PHE A 26 -10.99 -12.76 -8.01
CA PHE A 26 -11.40 -11.37 -7.98
C PHE A 26 -12.56 -11.07 -8.95
N PRO A 27 -13.43 -10.07 -8.63
CA PRO A 27 -14.47 -9.59 -9.55
C PRO A 27 -13.92 -9.10 -10.90
N HIS A 28 -14.77 -9.03 -11.93
CA HIS A 28 -14.37 -8.72 -13.31
C HIS A 28 -13.55 -7.42 -13.46
N ASP A 29 -13.93 -6.37 -12.75
CA ASP A 29 -13.30 -5.04 -12.85
C ASP A 29 -12.50 -4.65 -11.60
N TYR A 30 -12.18 -5.63 -10.75
CA TYR A 30 -11.42 -5.36 -9.55
C TYR A 30 -9.95 -5.06 -9.89
N GLU A 31 -9.52 -3.82 -9.65
CA GLU A 31 -8.12 -3.43 -9.79
C GLU A 31 -7.32 -3.91 -8.57
N ILE A 32 -6.40 -4.84 -8.79
CA ILE A 32 -5.62 -5.49 -7.72
C ILE A 32 -4.29 -4.75 -7.56
N HIS A 33 -3.95 -4.39 -6.31
CA HIS A 33 -2.60 -3.96 -5.97
C HIS A 33 -1.63 -5.15 -5.95
N PRO A 34 -0.47 -5.06 -6.63
CA PRO A 34 0.52 -6.14 -6.67
C PRO A 34 0.95 -6.64 -5.28
N SER A 35 1.13 -5.75 -4.31
CA SER A 35 1.48 -6.14 -2.93
C SER A 35 0.42 -7.04 -2.30
N LYS A 36 -0.87 -6.75 -2.50
CA LYS A 36 -1.96 -7.59 -2.01
C LYS A 36 -1.93 -8.96 -2.68
N LEU A 37 -1.80 -8.99 -4.01
CA LEU A 37 -1.77 -10.25 -4.77
C LEU A 37 -0.60 -11.14 -4.37
N ILE A 38 0.60 -10.56 -4.27
CA ILE A 38 1.84 -11.25 -3.87
C ILE A 38 1.72 -11.82 -2.46
N ASN A 39 1.23 -11.03 -1.50
CA ASN A 39 1.05 -11.49 -0.12
C ASN A 39 0.07 -12.68 -0.04
N LEU A 40 -1.05 -12.61 -0.78
CA LEU A 40 -2.03 -13.70 -0.87
C LEU A 40 -1.39 -14.96 -1.48
N TRP A 41 -0.70 -14.82 -2.60
CA TRP A 41 0.03 -15.90 -3.27
C TRP A 41 1.06 -16.58 -2.36
N CYS A 42 1.86 -15.79 -1.63
CA CYS A 42 2.84 -16.33 -0.69
C CYS A 42 2.17 -17.08 0.47
N ALA A 43 1.07 -16.52 1.01
CA ALA A 43 0.35 -17.12 2.13
C ALA A 43 -0.33 -18.46 1.77
N GLU A 44 -0.74 -18.66 0.52
CA GLU A 44 -1.24 -19.95 0.04
C GLU A 44 -0.18 -21.06 0.11
N GLY A 45 1.10 -20.68 -0.02
CA GLY A 45 2.25 -21.57 0.07
C GLY A 45 2.55 -22.36 -1.19
N TYR A 46 2.29 -21.80 -2.38
CA TYR A 46 2.63 -22.44 -3.67
C TYR A 46 4.10 -22.31 -4.06
N PHE A 47 4.82 -21.39 -3.41
CA PHE A 47 6.16 -20.98 -3.79
C PHE A 47 7.17 -21.74 -2.95
N GLU A 48 8.03 -22.50 -3.63
CA GLU A 48 9.24 -23.04 -3.02
C GLU A 48 10.39 -22.05 -3.32
N PRO A 49 11.03 -21.47 -2.30
CA PRO A 49 12.13 -20.56 -2.52
C PRO A 49 13.31 -21.32 -3.13
N ARG A 50 13.88 -20.78 -4.22
CA ARG A 50 15.13 -21.30 -4.79
C ARG A 50 16.29 -20.55 -4.14
N GLY A 51 16.86 -21.11 -3.06
CA GLY A 51 17.99 -20.50 -2.37
C GLY A 51 17.60 -19.39 -1.41
N THR A 52 18.27 -18.23 -1.48
CA THR A 52 18.15 -17.11 -0.52
C THR A 52 17.16 -16.01 -0.95
N GLU A 53 16.48 -16.17 -2.09
CA GLU A 53 15.55 -15.17 -2.61
C GLU A 53 14.27 -15.08 -1.76
N ALA A 54 13.81 -13.85 -1.49
CA ALA A 54 12.56 -13.63 -0.78
C ALA A 54 11.37 -14.11 -1.63
N LEU A 55 10.38 -14.74 -1.00
CA LEU A 55 9.19 -15.29 -1.67
C LEU A 55 8.42 -14.20 -2.43
N GLU A 56 8.38 -13.00 -1.86
CA GLU A 56 7.71 -11.83 -2.41
C GLU A 56 8.38 -11.34 -3.70
N ASP A 57 9.71 -11.45 -3.80
CA ASP A 57 10.46 -11.07 -5.00
C ASP A 57 10.21 -12.08 -6.14
N LEU A 58 10.22 -13.39 -5.82
CA LEU A 58 9.86 -14.44 -6.79
C LEU A 58 8.41 -14.31 -7.29
N ALA A 59 7.48 -14.01 -6.38
CA ALA A 59 6.07 -13.79 -6.73
C ALA A 59 5.88 -12.54 -7.62
N MET A 60 6.70 -11.50 -7.44
CA MET A 60 6.71 -10.34 -8.33
C MET A 60 7.18 -10.73 -9.74
N ILE A 61 8.23 -11.53 -9.87
CA ILE A 61 8.70 -12.05 -11.17
C ILE A 61 7.58 -12.82 -11.89
N TYR A 62 6.84 -13.66 -11.17
CA TYR A 62 5.72 -14.41 -11.76
C TYR A 62 4.58 -13.49 -12.23
N LEU A 63 4.31 -12.40 -11.52
CA LEU A 63 3.34 -11.39 -11.96
C LEU A 63 3.82 -10.68 -13.24
N GLU A 64 5.09 -10.30 -13.30
CA GLU A 64 5.70 -9.68 -14.48
C GLU A 64 5.69 -10.62 -15.69
N ASP A 65 5.94 -11.92 -15.49
CA ASP A 65 5.81 -12.94 -16.53
C ASP A 65 4.38 -13.04 -17.08
N LEU A 66 3.37 -13.04 -16.20
CA LEU A 66 1.96 -13.04 -16.62
C LEU A 66 1.58 -11.76 -17.40
N VAL A 67 2.17 -10.62 -17.04
CA VAL A 67 2.02 -9.35 -17.77
C VAL A 67 2.70 -9.43 -19.14
N SER A 68 3.92 -9.93 -19.22
CA SER A 68 4.68 -10.07 -20.49
C SER A 68 3.94 -10.97 -21.50
N ARG A 69 3.17 -11.94 -21.01
CA ARG A 69 2.33 -12.85 -21.80
C ARG A 69 0.95 -12.29 -22.12
N SER A 70 0.67 -11.03 -21.79
CA SER A 70 -0.63 -10.36 -21.99
C SER A 70 -1.83 -11.05 -21.31
N VAL A 71 -1.59 -11.91 -20.32
CA VAL A 71 -2.64 -12.56 -19.53
C VAL A 71 -3.18 -11.59 -18.47
N VAL A 72 -2.29 -10.76 -17.92
CA VAL A 72 -2.59 -9.73 -16.93
C VAL A 72 -2.37 -8.35 -17.56
N LEU A 73 -3.33 -7.45 -17.36
CA LEU A 73 -3.26 -6.07 -17.82
C LEU A 73 -2.78 -5.17 -16.69
N VAL A 74 -1.77 -4.35 -16.97
CA VAL A 74 -1.39 -3.22 -16.10
C VAL A 74 -2.39 -2.09 -16.32
N ARG A 75 -3.07 -1.66 -15.25
CA ARG A 75 -4.07 -0.58 -15.29
C ARG A 75 -3.47 0.75 -14.92
N GLN A 76 -2.66 0.75 -13.87
CA GLN A 76 -1.91 1.92 -13.44
C GLN A 76 -0.46 1.54 -13.23
N GLN A 77 0.43 2.45 -13.60
CA GLN A 77 1.85 2.37 -13.27
C GLN A 77 2.16 3.26 -12.05
N SER A 78 3.18 2.85 -11.31
CA SER A 78 3.72 3.57 -10.17
C SER A 78 4.59 4.73 -10.66
N SER A 79 5.15 5.48 -9.72
CA SER A 79 6.08 6.59 -9.94
C SER A 79 7.37 6.22 -10.68
N ILE A 80 7.73 4.94 -10.81
CA ILE A 80 8.94 4.49 -11.53
C ILE A 80 8.66 3.40 -12.60
N GLY A 81 7.46 3.38 -13.16
CA GLY A 81 7.06 2.48 -14.25
C GLY A 81 6.64 1.09 -13.77
N ARG A 82 6.95 0.73 -12.52
CA ARG A 82 6.49 -0.54 -11.91
C ARG A 82 4.97 -0.61 -11.83
N ILE A 83 4.41 -1.81 -11.80
CA ILE A 83 2.97 -2.05 -11.69
C ILE A 83 2.41 -1.41 -10.40
N LYS A 84 1.37 -0.57 -10.51
CA LYS A 84 0.64 0.00 -9.36
C LYS A 84 -0.69 -0.70 -9.13
N THR A 85 -1.44 -0.95 -10.20
CA THR A 85 -2.61 -1.82 -10.20
C THR A 85 -2.61 -2.69 -11.45
N CYS A 86 -3.11 -3.91 -11.32
CA CYS A 86 -3.24 -4.87 -12.40
C CYS A 86 -4.60 -5.56 -12.33
N LYS A 87 -5.03 -6.13 -13.45
CA LYS A 87 -6.24 -6.97 -13.50
C LYS A 87 -6.06 -8.13 -14.46
N LEU A 88 -6.76 -9.23 -14.20
CA LEU A 88 -6.83 -10.32 -15.16
C LEU A 88 -7.50 -9.80 -16.44
N HIS A 89 -6.93 -10.10 -17.60
CA HIS A 89 -7.52 -9.68 -18.85
C HIS A 89 -8.89 -10.35 -19.05
N SER A 90 -9.91 -9.56 -19.39
CA SER A 90 -11.32 -9.99 -19.50
C SER A 90 -11.52 -11.25 -20.35
N VAL A 91 -10.79 -11.34 -21.47
CA VAL A 91 -10.79 -12.47 -22.41
C VAL A 91 -10.33 -13.78 -21.75
N PHE A 92 -9.38 -13.72 -20.82
CA PHE A 92 -8.88 -14.89 -20.09
C PHE A 92 -9.72 -15.24 -18.87
N ARG A 93 -10.58 -14.33 -18.39
CA ARG A 93 -11.37 -14.56 -17.17
C ARG A 93 -12.30 -15.76 -17.28
N HIS A 94 -13.00 -15.89 -18.41
CA HIS A 94 -13.91 -17.03 -18.62
C HIS A 94 -13.14 -18.35 -18.64
N LEU A 95 -11.93 -18.37 -19.23
CA LEU A 95 -11.03 -19.52 -19.19
C LEU A 95 -10.55 -19.84 -17.78
N CYS A 96 -10.11 -18.81 -17.04
CA CYS A 96 -9.69 -18.95 -15.65
C CYS A 96 -10.78 -19.59 -14.77
N ILE A 97 -12.02 -19.13 -14.88
CA ILE A 97 -13.14 -19.66 -14.09
C ILE A 97 -13.48 -21.09 -14.51
N GLN A 98 -13.49 -21.39 -15.82
CA GLN A 98 -13.78 -22.73 -16.30
C GLN A 98 -12.72 -23.74 -15.83
N GLU A 99 -11.43 -23.42 -15.97
CA GLU A 99 -10.34 -24.30 -15.53
C GLU A 99 -10.32 -24.42 -14.00
N ALA A 100 -10.55 -23.32 -13.27
CA ALA A 100 -10.67 -23.37 -11.81
C ALA A 100 -11.84 -24.25 -11.34
N SER A 101 -12.96 -24.25 -12.06
CA SER A 101 -14.10 -25.11 -11.75
C SER A 101 -13.78 -26.59 -11.98
N LYS A 102 -13.11 -26.94 -13.09
CA LYS A 102 -12.64 -28.31 -13.37
C LYS A 102 -11.70 -28.83 -12.29
N ASP A 103 -10.75 -28.00 -11.87
CA ASP A 103 -9.73 -28.35 -10.88
C ASP A 103 -10.21 -28.18 -9.43
N LYS A 104 -11.47 -27.73 -9.23
CA LYS A 104 -12.04 -27.40 -7.91
C LYS A 104 -11.12 -26.45 -7.12
N PHE A 105 -10.57 -25.47 -7.83
CA PHE A 105 -9.56 -24.56 -7.31
C PHE A 105 -10.16 -23.52 -6.36
N PHE A 106 -11.32 -22.96 -6.71
CA PHE A 106 -12.09 -22.03 -5.88
C PHE A 106 -13.58 -22.09 -6.22
N HIS A 107 -14.42 -21.63 -5.28
CA HIS A 107 -15.86 -21.48 -5.44
C HIS A 107 -16.30 -20.07 -5.05
N VAL A 108 -17.18 -19.47 -5.85
CA VAL A 108 -17.76 -18.15 -5.58
C VAL A 108 -19.07 -18.34 -4.82
N LEU A 109 -19.22 -17.68 -3.68
CA LEU A 109 -20.48 -17.64 -2.93
C LEU A 109 -21.40 -16.59 -3.56
N ASP A 110 -22.51 -17.03 -4.18
CA ASP A 110 -23.47 -16.18 -4.91
C ASP A 110 -24.91 -16.21 -4.34
N GLY A 111 -25.28 -17.25 -3.59
CA GLY A 111 -26.47 -17.30 -2.74
C GLY A 111 -27.53 -18.32 -3.19
N TYR A 112 -28.21 -18.90 -2.21
CA TYR A 112 -29.42 -19.75 -2.29
C TYR A 112 -29.30 -21.23 -2.66
N ALA A 113 -28.25 -21.72 -3.31
CA ALA A 113 -28.04 -23.17 -3.46
C ALA A 113 -26.61 -23.53 -3.87
N ASN A 114 -25.68 -23.41 -2.93
CA ASN A 114 -24.32 -23.92 -3.16
C ASN A 114 -24.34 -25.46 -2.99
N GLN A 115 -24.60 -26.22 -4.06
CA GLN A 115 -24.49 -27.69 -4.05
C GLN A 115 -23.05 -28.12 -4.39
N GLY A 116 -22.51 -29.12 -3.69
CA GLY A 116 -21.17 -29.67 -3.98
C GLY A 116 -19.97 -28.92 -3.39
N ILE A 117 -20.19 -28.07 -2.39
CA ILE A 117 -19.17 -27.19 -1.79
C ILE A 117 -18.10 -27.94 -0.99
N GLU A 118 -18.41 -29.13 -0.48
CA GLU A 118 -17.60 -29.85 0.51
C GLU A 118 -16.18 -30.22 0.03
N SER A 119 -15.97 -30.25 -1.30
CA SER A 119 -14.67 -30.58 -1.91
C SER A 119 -13.83 -29.36 -2.31
N GLN A 120 -14.38 -28.15 -2.20
CA GLN A 120 -13.72 -26.92 -2.64
C GLN A 120 -12.73 -26.42 -1.57
N ARG A 121 -11.52 -26.08 -2.01
CA ARG A 121 -10.44 -25.67 -1.08
C ARG A 121 -10.41 -24.17 -0.81
N ARG A 122 -11.07 -23.35 -1.63
CA ARG A 122 -11.04 -21.89 -1.53
C ARG A 122 -12.40 -21.31 -1.83
N PHE A 123 -12.74 -20.27 -1.08
CA PHE A 123 -13.99 -19.55 -1.21
C PHE A 123 -13.72 -18.07 -1.39
N CYS A 124 -14.54 -17.45 -2.21
CA CYS A 124 -14.63 -16.01 -2.25
C CYS A 124 -16.07 -15.54 -2.30
N THR A 125 -16.32 -14.38 -1.72
CA THR A 125 -17.58 -13.68 -1.86
C THR A 125 -17.35 -12.33 -2.54
N HIS A 126 -18.28 -12.01 -3.43
CA HIS A 126 -18.39 -10.69 -4.05
C HIS A 126 -19.54 -9.89 -3.42
N ASN A 127 -20.22 -10.44 -2.42
CA ASN A 127 -21.31 -9.81 -1.68
C ASN A 127 -21.23 -10.19 -0.19
N ASN A 128 -20.67 -9.32 0.65
CA ASN A 128 -20.52 -9.61 2.08
C ASN A 128 -21.85 -9.68 2.85
N VAL A 129 -22.95 -9.15 2.29
CA VAL A 129 -24.29 -9.25 2.88
C VAL A 129 -24.72 -10.71 3.03
N LEU A 130 -24.18 -11.59 2.19
CA LEU A 130 -24.44 -13.03 2.26
C LEU A 130 -24.10 -13.63 3.63
N PHE A 131 -23.11 -13.11 4.36
CA PHE A 131 -22.77 -13.63 5.68
C PHE A 131 -23.84 -13.33 6.75
N GLY A 132 -24.69 -12.32 6.53
CA GLY A 132 -25.85 -12.06 7.37
C GLY A 132 -27.06 -12.95 7.06
N ILE A 133 -27.01 -13.75 5.99
CA ILE A 133 -28.10 -14.64 5.58
C ILE A 133 -27.95 -15.98 6.30
N LYS A 134 -29.00 -16.38 7.03
CA LYS A 134 -29.01 -17.61 7.85
C LYS A 134 -28.68 -18.88 7.05
N ASP A 135 -29.12 -18.99 5.80
CA ASP A 135 -28.86 -20.17 4.98
C ASP A 135 -27.40 -20.27 4.50
N VAL A 136 -26.78 -19.13 4.21
CA VAL A 136 -25.34 -19.06 3.90
C VAL A 136 -24.53 -19.36 5.14
N TYR A 137 -24.95 -18.81 6.30
CA TYR A 137 -24.36 -19.12 7.60
C TYR A 137 -24.41 -20.61 7.91
N ASN A 138 -25.56 -21.27 7.72
CA ASN A 138 -25.70 -22.71 7.93
C ASN A 138 -24.85 -23.52 6.94
N SER A 139 -24.72 -23.04 5.71
CA SER A 139 -23.85 -23.65 4.69
C SER A 139 -22.36 -23.48 5.00
N MET A 140 -21.98 -22.53 5.88
CA MET A 140 -20.57 -22.32 6.25
C MET A 140 -19.99 -23.50 7.06
N ALA A 141 -20.81 -24.22 7.83
CA ALA A 141 -20.37 -25.43 8.53
C ALA A 141 -19.84 -26.50 7.54
N SER A 142 -20.45 -26.60 6.35
CA SER A 142 -20.06 -27.55 5.31
C SER A 142 -18.74 -27.18 4.61
N ILE A 143 -18.22 -25.98 4.81
CA ILE A 143 -16.93 -25.51 4.25
C ILE A 143 -15.82 -25.39 5.29
N SER A 144 -15.97 -26.01 6.47
CA SER A 144 -14.96 -26.01 7.55
C SER A 144 -13.55 -26.48 7.13
N LYS A 145 -13.43 -27.19 6.00
CA LYS A 145 -12.15 -27.64 5.40
C LYS A 145 -11.53 -26.63 4.42
N ALA A 146 -12.15 -25.47 4.23
CA ALA A 146 -11.60 -24.40 3.40
C ALA A 146 -10.21 -23.99 3.86
N ARG A 147 -9.36 -23.63 2.90
CA ARG A 147 -8.01 -23.09 3.13
C ARG A 147 -7.95 -21.59 2.91
N SER A 148 -8.91 -21.02 2.18
CA SER A 148 -8.92 -19.59 1.88
C SER A 148 -10.34 -19.05 1.83
N LEU A 149 -10.53 -17.88 2.42
CA LEU A 149 -11.77 -17.11 2.35
C LEU A 149 -11.42 -15.66 2.00
N LEU A 150 -11.87 -15.19 0.83
CA LEU A 150 -11.65 -13.83 0.35
C LEU A 150 -12.97 -13.08 0.20
N CYS A 151 -13.09 -11.98 0.93
CA CYS A 151 -14.22 -11.07 0.89
C CYS A 151 -13.82 -9.86 0.04
N THR A 152 -14.39 -9.77 -1.15
CA THR A 152 -13.98 -8.77 -2.16
C THR A 152 -15.09 -7.79 -2.51
N SER A 153 -16.22 -7.84 -1.80
CA SER A 153 -17.32 -6.90 -2.03
C SER A 153 -16.95 -5.49 -1.58
N PRO A 154 -17.66 -4.45 -2.07
CA PRO A 154 -17.55 -3.11 -1.50
C PRO A 154 -17.75 -3.12 0.02
N HIS A 155 -17.13 -2.17 0.72
CA HIS A 155 -17.22 -2.04 2.17
C HIS A 155 -18.68 -1.96 2.61
N HIS A 156 -19.05 -2.81 3.57
CA HIS A 156 -20.38 -2.77 4.16
C HIS A 156 -20.38 -1.81 5.35
N GLN A 157 -21.34 -0.89 5.40
CA GLN A 157 -21.42 0.12 6.48
C GLN A 157 -21.72 -0.51 7.85
N TYR A 158 -22.52 -1.58 7.86
CA TYR A 158 -22.90 -2.27 9.07
C TYR A 158 -21.99 -3.48 9.32
N PRO A 159 -21.60 -3.74 10.57
CA PRO A 159 -20.88 -4.95 10.87
C PRO A 159 -21.74 -6.19 10.62
N VAL A 160 -21.11 -7.27 10.18
CA VAL A 160 -21.79 -8.52 9.84
C VAL A 160 -21.23 -9.63 10.75
N PRO A 161 -22.08 -10.42 11.42
CA PRO A 161 -21.60 -11.58 12.16
C PRO A 161 -21.01 -12.60 11.17
N MET A 162 -19.77 -13.01 11.41
CA MET A 162 -19.11 -14.05 10.63
C MET A 162 -18.82 -15.23 11.54
N CYS A 163 -19.29 -16.41 11.17
CA CYS A 163 -18.86 -17.66 11.79
C CYS A 163 -17.58 -18.13 11.11
N LEU A 164 -16.56 -18.42 11.93
CA LEU A 164 -15.24 -18.86 11.48
C LEU A 164 -14.96 -20.29 11.94
N ASP A 165 -15.93 -21.19 11.71
CA ASP A 165 -15.79 -22.63 12.01
C ASP A 165 -14.91 -23.33 10.96
N PHE A 166 -13.70 -22.82 10.75
CA PHE A 166 -12.72 -23.38 9.83
C PHE A 166 -11.60 -24.08 10.59
N SER A 167 -11.15 -25.23 10.08
CA SER A 167 -10.05 -26.00 10.70
C SER A 167 -8.75 -25.95 9.88
N LEU A 168 -8.85 -25.60 8.59
CA LEU A 168 -7.74 -25.65 7.63
C LEU A 168 -7.38 -24.29 7.03
N LEU A 169 -7.99 -23.21 7.52
CA LEU A 169 -7.84 -21.88 6.92
C LEU A 169 -6.39 -21.38 7.04
N ARG A 170 -5.85 -20.93 5.90
CA ARG A 170 -4.54 -20.31 5.73
C ARG A 170 -4.66 -18.83 5.39
N VAL A 171 -5.70 -18.46 4.64
CA VAL A 171 -5.92 -17.09 4.17
C VAL A 171 -7.33 -16.65 4.56
N LEU A 172 -7.41 -15.58 5.35
CA LEU A 172 -8.65 -14.85 5.64
C LEU A 172 -8.46 -13.40 5.22
N ASP A 173 -9.08 -13.00 4.11
CA ASP A 173 -9.18 -11.59 3.71
C ASP A 173 -10.61 -11.11 3.90
N ALA A 174 -10.84 -10.40 4.99
CA ALA A 174 -12.12 -9.85 5.42
C ALA A 174 -12.02 -8.33 5.65
N LEU A 175 -11.10 -7.62 4.99
CA LEU A 175 -10.93 -6.16 5.15
C LEU A 175 -12.21 -5.37 4.85
N THR A 176 -13.01 -5.89 3.92
CA THR A 176 -14.27 -5.27 3.49
C THR A 176 -15.42 -5.48 4.50
N ILE A 177 -15.17 -6.24 5.57
CA ILE A 177 -16.13 -6.59 6.62
C ILE A 177 -15.70 -5.90 7.91
N ARG A 178 -16.63 -5.15 8.48
CA ARG A 178 -16.47 -4.52 9.79
C ARG A 178 -16.89 -5.52 10.87
N PHE A 179 -16.07 -5.70 11.89
CA PHE A 179 -16.41 -6.52 13.05
C PHE A 179 -16.80 -5.62 14.25
N TYR A 180 -17.89 -5.98 14.97
CA TYR A 180 -18.30 -5.28 16.20
C TYR A 180 -17.32 -5.54 17.35
N GLY A 181 -16.94 -6.80 17.52
CA GLY A 181 -15.98 -7.27 18.52
C GLY A 181 -14.83 -8.00 17.83
N PHE A 182 -13.78 -8.28 18.59
CA PHE A 182 -12.72 -9.14 18.08
C PHE A 182 -13.28 -10.55 17.83
N PRO A 183 -13.15 -11.12 16.62
CA PRO A 183 -13.63 -12.47 16.33
C PRO A 183 -12.71 -13.50 17.00
N ASN A 184 -13.08 -13.96 18.20
CA ASN A 184 -12.26 -14.86 19.01
C ASN A 184 -11.96 -16.18 18.31
N GLU A 185 -12.85 -16.64 17.44
CA GLU A 185 -12.71 -17.86 16.65
C GLU A 185 -11.48 -17.82 15.73
N VAL A 186 -11.03 -16.62 15.32
CA VAL A 186 -9.81 -16.45 14.50
C VAL A 186 -8.59 -17.04 15.19
N VAL A 187 -8.50 -16.96 16.52
CA VAL A 187 -7.29 -17.39 17.24
C VAL A 187 -7.13 -18.91 17.30
N GLU A 188 -8.20 -19.66 16.99
CA GLU A 188 -8.19 -21.12 16.90
C GLU A 188 -7.69 -21.61 15.53
N LEU A 189 -7.53 -20.70 14.56
CA LEU A 189 -7.08 -21.01 13.20
C LEU A 189 -5.55 -21.17 13.13
N VAL A 190 -5.01 -22.21 13.78
CA VAL A 190 -3.54 -22.42 13.91
C VAL A 190 -2.77 -22.53 12.58
N LYS A 191 -3.45 -22.79 11.46
CA LYS A 191 -2.85 -22.89 10.12
C LYS A 191 -2.83 -21.55 9.36
N LEU A 192 -3.37 -20.49 9.97
CA LEU A 192 -3.51 -19.18 9.34
C LEU A 192 -2.14 -18.55 9.09
N ARG A 193 -1.94 -18.05 7.87
CA ARG A 193 -0.74 -17.35 7.40
C ARG A 193 -1.05 -15.92 7.00
N TYR A 194 -2.28 -15.63 6.56
CA TYR A 194 -2.73 -14.29 6.19
C TYR A 194 -4.05 -13.98 6.87
N LEU A 195 -4.07 -12.89 7.63
CA LEU A 195 -5.23 -12.39 8.34
C LEU A 195 -5.40 -10.90 8.03
N ALA A 196 -6.51 -10.54 7.38
CA ALA A 196 -6.84 -9.17 7.10
C ALA A 196 -8.30 -8.87 7.47
N PHE A 197 -8.55 -7.86 8.31
CA PHE A 197 -9.91 -7.52 8.75
C PHE A 197 -10.01 -6.07 9.25
N THR A 198 -11.25 -5.57 9.38
CA THR A 198 -11.51 -4.23 9.94
C THR A 198 -12.08 -4.33 11.34
N TYR A 199 -11.38 -3.73 12.31
CA TYR A 199 -11.76 -3.75 13.73
C TYR A 199 -11.28 -2.49 14.46
N ASN A 200 -12.19 -1.86 15.23
CA ASN A 200 -11.95 -0.59 15.90
C ASN A 200 -11.56 -0.73 17.38
N GLY A 201 -11.39 -1.94 17.91
CA GLY A 201 -11.06 -2.17 19.32
C GLY A 201 -9.62 -2.60 19.55
N LYS A 202 -9.28 -2.86 20.82
CA LYS A 202 -7.98 -3.39 21.23
C LYS A 202 -7.79 -4.81 20.72
N LEU A 203 -6.68 -5.07 20.03
CA LEU A 203 -6.30 -6.45 19.68
C LEU A 203 -5.92 -7.22 20.96
N PRO A 204 -6.52 -8.40 21.20
CA PRO A 204 -6.21 -9.20 22.38
C PRO A 204 -4.88 -9.94 22.20
N ALA A 205 -4.20 -10.24 23.32
CA ALA A 205 -2.95 -11.02 23.32
C ALA A 205 -3.10 -12.42 22.70
N SER A 206 -4.32 -12.96 22.68
CA SER A 206 -4.63 -14.24 22.04
C SER A 206 -4.32 -14.27 20.54
N ILE A 207 -4.23 -13.13 19.85
CA ILE A 207 -3.83 -13.10 18.43
C ILE A 207 -2.42 -13.67 18.22
N CYS A 208 -1.55 -13.56 19.23
CA CYS A 208 -0.17 -14.06 19.19
C CYS A 208 -0.10 -15.59 19.30
N LYS A 209 -1.21 -16.29 19.55
CA LYS A 209 -1.29 -17.75 19.44
C LYS A 209 -1.14 -18.23 17.99
N LEU A 210 -1.37 -17.36 17.00
CA LEU A 210 -1.24 -17.66 15.58
C LEU A 210 0.22 -17.65 15.12
N GLN A 211 1.00 -18.64 15.58
CA GLN A 211 2.46 -18.71 15.37
C GLN A 211 2.88 -18.84 13.90
N ASN A 212 1.98 -19.32 13.02
CA ASN A 212 2.24 -19.44 11.58
C ASN A 212 1.88 -18.16 10.78
N LEU A 213 1.40 -17.11 11.45
CA LEU A 213 0.91 -15.92 10.78
C LEU A 213 2.06 -15.11 10.19
N GLN A 214 1.98 -14.87 8.88
CA GLN A 214 2.98 -14.14 8.10
C GLN A 214 2.52 -12.73 7.73
N TYR A 215 1.21 -12.53 7.56
CA TYR A 215 0.62 -11.26 7.17
C TYR A 215 -0.53 -10.93 8.13
N LEU A 216 -0.38 -9.84 8.88
CA LEU A 216 -1.42 -9.30 9.76
C LEU A 216 -1.80 -7.90 9.30
N ILE A 217 -3.06 -7.71 8.89
CA ILE A 217 -3.59 -6.45 8.38
C ILE A 217 -4.86 -6.11 9.15
N VAL A 218 -4.81 -5.07 9.96
CA VAL A 218 -5.96 -4.61 10.74
C VAL A 218 -6.23 -3.16 10.41
N HIS A 219 -7.33 -2.92 9.71
CA HIS A 219 -7.80 -1.58 9.41
C HIS A 219 -8.79 -1.11 10.47
N GLN A 220 -8.87 0.20 10.64
CA GLN A 220 -9.92 0.83 11.43
C GLN A 220 -10.88 1.55 10.50
N TYR A 221 -12.17 1.48 10.82
CA TYR A 221 -13.16 2.30 10.15
C TYR A 221 -12.98 3.75 10.59
N LEU A 222 -12.83 4.66 9.63
CA LEU A 222 -12.68 6.09 9.86
C LEU A 222 -13.95 6.66 10.52
N SER A 223 -13.93 6.74 11.86
CA SER A 223 -14.90 7.52 12.63
C SER A 223 -14.24 8.81 13.09
N ILE A 224 -15.01 9.88 13.21
CA ILE A 224 -14.56 11.13 13.84
C ILE A 224 -14.11 10.78 15.26
N ILE A 225 -12.80 10.83 15.49
CA ILE A 225 -12.22 10.55 16.80
C ILE A 225 -12.49 11.77 17.68
N SER A 226 -13.33 11.61 18.71
CA SER A 226 -13.44 12.60 19.78
C SER A 226 -12.09 12.76 20.48
N SER A 227 -11.73 13.99 20.86
CA SER A 227 -10.53 14.27 21.66
C SER A 227 -10.50 13.36 22.89
N GLY A 228 -9.45 12.53 23.00
CA GLY A 228 -9.27 11.60 24.13
C GLY A 228 -9.47 10.10 23.85
N ALA A 229 -9.67 9.66 22.60
CA ALA A 229 -9.69 8.22 22.30
C ALA A 229 -8.36 7.57 22.70
N HIS A 230 -8.45 6.56 23.57
CA HIS A 230 -7.30 5.77 24.00
C HIS A 230 -6.77 5.01 22.78
N ARG A 231 -5.56 5.36 22.33
CA ARG A 231 -4.86 4.57 21.33
C ARG A 231 -4.43 3.25 21.94
N TRP A 232 -4.60 2.18 21.19
CA TRP A 232 -4.28 0.84 21.66
C TRP A 232 -2.81 0.52 21.38
N TYR A 233 -2.18 -0.23 22.26
CA TYR A 233 -0.93 -0.90 21.94
C TYR A 233 -1.24 -2.32 21.46
N LEU A 234 -0.46 -2.81 20.50
CA LEU A 234 -0.39 -4.22 20.22
C LEU A 234 0.03 -4.99 21.48
N PRO A 235 -0.43 -6.24 21.64
CA PRO A 235 -0.02 -7.07 22.76
C PRO A 235 1.51 -7.27 22.78
N MET A 236 2.10 -7.33 23.97
CA MET A 236 3.55 -7.52 24.16
C MET A 236 4.07 -8.79 23.47
N GLU A 237 3.23 -9.80 23.40
CA GLU A 237 3.50 -11.10 22.79
C GLU A 237 3.66 -11.03 21.26
N ILE A 238 3.40 -9.89 20.63
CA ILE A 238 3.61 -9.69 19.18
C ILE A 238 5.07 -9.97 18.78
N TRP A 239 6.02 -9.67 19.69
CA TRP A 239 7.44 -9.91 19.50
C TRP A 239 7.78 -11.41 19.36
N ASN A 240 6.89 -12.30 19.80
CA ASN A 240 7.07 -13.74 19.71
C ASN A 240 6.60 -14.31 18.35
N MET A 241 5.99 -13.50 17.47
CA MET A 241 5.46 -13.94 16.18
C MET A 241 6.54 -13.98 15.09
N GLN A 242 7.45 -14.95 15.19
CA GLN A 242 8.68 -15.03 14.38
C GLN A 242 8.44 -15.19 12.87
N GLU A 243 7.28 -15.73 12.45
CA GLU A 243 6.93 -15.89 11.04
C GLU A 243 6.40 -14.61 10.37
N LEU A 244 6.18 -13.54 11.14
CA LEU A 244 5.54 -12.31 10.67
C LEU A 244 6.46 -11.56 9.67
N ARG A 245 5.94 -11.34 8.46
CA ARG A 245 6.62 -10.67 7.33
C ARG A 245 6.03 -9.31 7.00
N TYR A 246 4.73 -9.15 7.23
CA TYR A 246 3.98 -7.95 6.94
C TYR A 246 3.04 -7.64 8.11
N LEU A 247 3.18 -6.45 8.67
CA LEU A 247 2.31 -5.94 9.71
C LEU A 247 1.75 -4.58 9.28
N GLU A 248 0.44 -4.49 9.14
CA GLU A 248 -0.25 -3.23 8.90
C GLU A 248 -1.37 -3.08 9.92
N VAL A 249 -1.22 -2.13 10.84
CA VAL A 249 -2.20 -1.93 11.91
C VAL A 249 -2.51 -0.45 12.00
N MET A 250 -3.75 -0.08 11.72
CA MET A 250 -4.21 1.29 11.87
C MET A 250 -4.67 1.52 13.32
N GLY A 251 -4.27 2.65 13.89
CA GLY A 251 -4.70 3.11 15.21
C GLY A 251 -4.22 2.24 16.40
N SER A 252 -3.24 1.35 16.19
CA SER A 252 -2.51 0.71 17.28
C SER A 252 -1.01 0.89 17.13
N ASP A 253 -0.34 1.04 18.26
CA ASP A 253 1.10 1.29 18.35
C ASP A 253 1.87 0.03 18.74
N MET A 254 3.14 -0.04 18.35
CA MET A 254 4.03 -1.11 18.79
C MET A 254 4.28 -0.96 20.30
N PRO A 255 4.18 -2.04 21.09
CA PRO A 255 4.59 -2.02 22.48
C PRO A 255 6.11 -1.88 22.57
N GLU A 256 6.59 -1.14 23.57
CA GLU A 256 8.02 -1.17 23.90
C GLU A 256 8.43 -2.59 24.29
N PRO A 257 9.48 -3.15 23.67
CA PRO A 257 9.90 -4.50 23.96
C PRO A 257 10.39 -4.58 25.41
N SER A 258 10.01 -5.65 26.13
CA SER A 258 10.59 -5.95 27.43
C SER A 258 12.08 -6.29 27.31
N TYR A 259 12.79 -6.34 28.45
CA TYR A 259 14.17 -6.83 28.50
C TYR A 259 14.22 -8.29 28.04
N GLY A 260 14.53 -8.52 26.76
CA GLY A 260 14.54 -9.85 26.12
C GLY A 260 15.32 -9.89 24.81
N THR A 261 15.31 -11.01 24.10
CA THR A 261 16.00 -11.22 22.81
C THR A 261 15.03 -11.44 21.65
N ASP A 262 13.77 -11.04 21.79
CA ASP A 262 12.76 -11.34 20.78
C ASP A 262 12.80 -10.28 19.67
N TYR A 263 13.38 -10.66 18.54
CA TYR A 263 13.47 -9.85 17.32
C TYR A 263 12.50 -10.40 16.28
N LEU A 264 11.89 -9.52 15.48
CA LEU A 264 11.09 -9.92 14.33
C LEU A 264 11.97 -9.89 13.07
N TRP A 265 12.84 -10.90 12.95
CA TRP A 265 13.81 -11.01 11.85
C TRP A 265 13.18 -11.08 10.45
N ASN A 266 11.98 -11.67 10.37
CA ASN A 266 11.28 -11.86 9.10
C ASN A 266 10.44 -10.65 8.70
N LEU A 267 10.25 -9.66 9.59
CA LEU A 267 9.38 -8.52 9.32
C LEU A 267 10.03 -7.57 8.32
N SER A 268 9.45 -7.51 7.12
CA SER A 268 9.93 -6.69 6.01
C SER A 268 9.14 -5.39 5.84
N THR A 269 7.87 -5.39 6.26
CA THR A 269 6.95 -4.28 6.06
C THR A 269 6.14 -4.00 7.33
N LEU A 270 6.19 -2.75 7.80
CA LEU A 270 5.46 -2.25 8.96
C LEU A 270 4.74 -0.96 8.58
N LEU A 271 3.41 -0.96 8.60
CA LEU A 271 2.58 0.17 8.16
C LEU A 271 1.49 0.52 9.18
N GLY A 272 1.07 1.78 9.19
CA GLY A 272 -0.12 2.25 9.92
C GLY A 272 0.14 2.65 11.38
N ILE A 273 1.33 2.37 11.91
CA ILE A 273 1.72 2.69 13.28
C ILE A 273 1.89 4.19 13.52
N SER A 274 1.70 4.65 14.75
CA SER A 274 2.08 6.01 15.15
C SER A 274 3.59 6.19 15.10
N PRO A 275 4.09 7.39 14.79
CA PRO A 275 5.51 7.66 14.89
C PRO A 275 6.10 7.51 16.30
N ARG A 276 5.27 7.50 17.35
CA ARG A 276 5.72 7.20 18.72
C ARG A 276 6.25 5.78 18.88
N SER A 277 5.81 4.86 18.03
CA SER A 277 6.36 3.50 17.97
C SER A 277 7.78 3.46 17.40
N CYS A 278 8.29 4.55 16.82
CA CYS A 278 9.61 4.59 16.21
C CYS A 278 10.71 4.93 17.24
N THR A 279 10.69 4.29 18.41
CA THR A 279 11.76 4.41 19.41
C THR A 279 12.98 3.59 19.01
N GLU A 280 14.15 3.92 19.57
CA GLU A 280 15.38 3.14 19.37
C GLU A 280 15.18 1.65 19.70
N GLU A 281 14.52 1.35 20.81
CA GLU A 281 14.28 0.00 21.30
C GLU A 281 13.41 -0.79 20.32
N VAL A 282 12.34 -0.21 19.80
CA VAL A 282 11.43 -0.89 18.84
C VAL A 282 12.14 -1.10 17.50
N LEU A 283 12.80 -0.08 16.96
CA LEU A 283 13.43 -0.15 15.63
C LEU A 283 14.60 -1.13 15.60
N ARG A 284 15.37 -1.26 16.68
CA ARG A 284 16.42 -2.28 16.80
C ARG A 284 15.89 -3.72 16.76
N ARG A 285 14.62 -3.94 17.11
CA ARG A 285 14.00 -5.28 17.10
C ARG A 285 13.46 -5.72 15.74
N ILE A 286 13.51 -4.84 14.73
CA ILE A 286 13.02 -5.09 13.36
C ILE A 286 14.13 -4.80 12.32
N PRO A 287 15.31 -5.45 12.42
CA PRO A 287 16.51 -5.04 11.69
C PRO A 287 16.40 -5.17 10.15
N ASN A 288 15.57 -6.09 9.65
CA ASN A 288 15.42 -6.37 8.21
C ASN A 288 14.26 -5.60 7.55
N LEU A 289 13.74 -4.56 8.21
CA LEU A 289 12.60 -3.81 7.71
C LEU A 289 12.96 -3.03 6.44
N LYS A 290 12.26 -3.33 5.33
CA LYS A 290 12.42 -2.64 4.04
C LYS A 290 11.42 -1.50 3.84
N LYS A 291 10.24 -1.58 4.45
CA LYS A 291 9.15 -0.60 4.28
C LYS A 291 8.57 -0.20 5.63
N LEU A 292 8.59 1.10 5.91
CA LEU A 292 8.00 1.69 7.10
C LEU A 292 6.97 2.75 6.71
N GLY A 293 5.80 2.68 7.33
CA GLY A 293 4.70 3.61 7.10
C GLY A 293 4.12 4.08 8.41
N THR A 294 4.30 5.35 8.74
CA THR A 294 3.73 5.97 9.94
C THR A 294 2.49 6.78 9.62
N ARG A 295 1.52 6.75 10.52
CA ARG A 295 0.25 7.46 10.44
C ARG A 295 0.05 8.30 11.69
N ILE A 296 -0.12 9.60 11.51
CA ILE A 296 -0.30 10.56 12.59
C ILE A 296 -1.75 10.98 12.64
N GLU A 297 -2.43 10.61 13.72
CA GLU A 297 -3.82 11.01 13.97
C GLU A 297 -3.84 12.09 15.05
N LEU A 298 -3.71 13.35 14.66
CA LEU A 298 -3.72 14.47 15.61
C LEU A 298 -5.16 14.71 16.10
N PRO A 299 -5.39 14.79 17.43
CA PRO A 299 -6.56 15.50 17.94
C PRO A 299 -6.50 16.95 17.49
N LEU A 300 -7.65 17.61 17.34
CA LEU A 300 -7.77 18.99 16.86
C LEU A 300 -6.94 20.02 17.68
N ASP A 301 -6.55 19.68 18.92
CA ASP A 301 -6.06 20.63 19.91
C ASP A 301 -4.67 20.31 20.50
N VAL A 302 -3.98 19.23 20.07
CA VAL A 302 -2.70 18.82 20.69
C VAL A 302 -1.53 19.02 19.73
N VAL A 303 -0.60 19.90 20.11
CA VAL A 303 0.70 20.11 19.46
C VAL A 303 1.74 19.29 20.23
N GLU A 304 2.02 18.06 19.80
CA GLU A 304 3.17 17.32 20.32
C GLU A 304 4.34 17.35 19.32
N PRO A 305 5.57 17.58 19.78
CA PRO A 305 6.76 17.44 18.94
C PRO A 305 6.87 16.00 18.45
N LEU A 306 6.91 15.81 17.13
CA LEU A 306 7.14 14.49 16.53
C LEU A 306 8.66 14.25 16.43
N CYS A 307 9.32 13.86 17.52
CA CYS A 307 10.75 13.46 17.52
C CYS A 307 10.98 12.06 16.92
N CYS A 308 10.06 11.57 16.10
CA CYS A 308 9.98 10.18 15.68
C CYS A 308 10.99 9.76 14.61
N PHE A 309 11.76 10.70 14.07
CA PHE A 309 12.60 10.45 12.91
C PHE A 309 14.08 10.25 13.27
N ASP A 310 14.49 10.56 14.50
CA ASP A 310 15.90 10.54 14.90
C ASP A 310 16.49 9.12 14.89
N HIS A 311 15.64 8.12 15.09
CA HIS A 311 16.02 6.71 15.21
C HIS A 311 15.88 5.92 13.92
N LEU A 312 15.42 6.52 12.81
CA LEU A 312 15.24 5.79 11.53
C LEU A 312 16.57 5.28 10.94
N THR A 313 17.68 5.87 11.35
CA THR A 313 19.04 5.44 10.97
C THR A 313 19.38 4.02 11.41
N TYR A 314 18.70 3.48 12.44
CA TYR A 314 18.88 2.08 12.86
C TYR A 314 18.34 1.06 11.86
N LEU A 315 17.53 1.49 10.90
CA LEU A 315 16.95 0.63 9.87
C LEU A 315 17.81 0.66 8.59
N TYR A 316 18.93 -0.07 8.61
CA TYR A 316 19.91 -0.07 7.51
C TYR A 316 19.35 -0.60 6.17
N HIS A 317 18.34 -1.46 6.22
CA HIS A 317 17.69 -2.05 5.05
C HIS A 317 16.45 -1.29 4.57
N LEU A 318 16.14 -0.13 5.17
CA LEU A 318 14.93 0.62 4.85
C LEU A 318 15.02 1.26 3.46
N GLU A 319 14.19 0.79 2.55
CA GLU A 319 14.12 1.29 1.16
C GLU A 319 12.97 2.27 0.94
N SER A 320 11.89 2.17 1.74
CA SER A 320 10.70 3.01 1.57
C SER A 320 10.17 3.50 2.90
N PHE A 321 10.04 4.81 3.03
CA PHE A 321 9.44 5.48 4.17
C PHE A 321 8.21 6.30 3.74
N LYS A 322 7.12 6.15 4.48
CA LYS A 322 5.91 6.96 4.32
C LYS A 322 5.52 7.54 5.68
N CYS A 323 5.29 8.83 5.75
CA CYS A 323 4.70 9.48 6.91
C CYS A 323 3.50 10.32 6.46
N SER A 324 2.35 10.11 7.09
CA SER A 324 1.13 10.83 6.74
C SER A 324 0.34 11.29 7.96
N ILE A 325 0.04 12.58 8.03
CA ILE A 325 -0.95 13.14 8.93
C ILE A 325 -2.35 12.92 8.34
N VAL A 326 -3.24 12.39 9.17
CA VAL A 326 -4.65 12.20 8.86
C VAL A 326 -5.39 13.50 9.13
N ASN A 327 -6.22 13.95 8.18
CA ASN A 327 -6.97 15.20 8.27
C ASN A 327 -6.09 16.42 8.65
N PRO A 328 -5.06 16.74 7.83
CA PRO A 328 -4.15 17.84 8.13
C PRO A 328 -4.94 19.16 8.22
N SER A 329 -4.98 19.76 9.40
CA SER A 329 -5.56 21.10 9.59
C SER A 329 -4.68 22.16 8.94
N PRO A 330 -5.25 23.13 8.19
CA PRO A 330 -4.52 24.27 7.65
C PRO A 330 -3.81 25.10 8.73
N ARG A 331 -4.31 25.06 9.98
CA ARG A 331 -3.80 25.81 11.14
C ARG A 331 -2.55 25.20 11.79
N LEU A 332 -2.11 24.01 11.38
CA LEU A 332 -0.90 23.32 11.87
C LEU A 332 0.42 23.98 11.38
N GLN A 333 0.45 25.30 11.18
CA GLN A 333 1.68 26.07 10.88
C GLN A 333 2.80 25.87 11.91
N VAL A 334 2.50 25.31 13.09
CA VAL A 334 3.39 25.29 14.25
C VAL A 334 4.26 24.02 14.35
N LEU A 335 3.93 22.92 13.65
CA LEU A 335 4.76 21.70 13.75
C LEU A 335 6.05 21.81 12.94
N GLY A 336 6.01 22.25 11.67
CA GLY A 336 7.19 22.21 10.78
C GLY A 336 8.44 22.91 11.30
N HIS A 337 8.30 23.99 12.09
CA HIS A 337 9.42 24.73 12.67
C HIS A 337 9.97 24.15 13.98
N THR A 338 9.20 23.28 14.64
CA THR A 338 9.59 22.65 15.92
C THR A 338 10.04 21.21 15.76
N LEU A 339 9.84 20.63 14.58
CA LEU A 339 10.26 19.27 14.26
C LEU A 339 11.76 19.24 13.95
N PRO A 340 12.54 18.38 14.65
CA PRO A 340 13.92 18.16 14.27
C PRO A 340 13.97 17.56 12.87
N ILE A 341 15.05 17.84 12.15
CA ILE A 341 15.35 17.30 10.83
C ILE A 341 15.41 15.77 10.91
N PRO A 342 14.52 15.02 10.23
CA PRO A 342 14.68 13.58 10.07
C PRO A 342 16.06 13.18 9.56
N ASN A 343 16.73 12.30 10.31
CA ASN A 343 17.89 11.58 9.83
C ASN A 343 17.42 10.28 9.15
N PHE A 344 17.29 10.33 7.83
CA PHE A 344 16.92 9.16 7.05
C PHE A 344 18.13 8.24 6.80
N PRO A 345 17.94 6.91 6.75
CA PRO A 345 19.01 5.98 6.39
C PRO A 345 19.42 6.17 4.91
N SER A 346 20.70 5.97 4.62
CA SER A 346 21.27 6.15 3.28
C SER A 346 20.73 5.16 2.23
N GLY A 347 20.15 4.05 2.67
CA GLY A 347 19.47 3.06 1.81
C GLY A 347 18.11 3.50 1.28
N LEU A 348 17.58 4.65 1.72
CA LEU A 348 16.23 5.08 1.38
C LEU A 348 16.10 5.42 -0.11
N ARG A 349 15.19 4.71 -0.80
CA ARG A 349 14.90 4.88 -2.24
C ARG A 349 13.58 5.60 -2.49
N LYS A 350 12.64 5.52 -1.55
CA LYS A 350 11.32 6.14 -1.68
C LYS A 350 10.93 6.87 -0.40
N LEU A 351 10.60 8.14 -0.53
CA LEU A 351 10.08 8.97 0.53
C LEU A 351 8.69 9.51 0.16
N THR A 352 7.73 9.39 1.06
CA THR A 352 6.38 9.95 0.91
C THR A 352 6.00 10.69 2.18
N LEU A 353 5.82 12.00 2.09
CA LEU A 353 5.43 12.86 3.20
C LEU A 353 4.07 13.49 2.91
N SER A 354 3.22 13.60 3.94
CA SER A 354 1.89 14.18 3.80
C SER A 354 1.49 14.95 5.06
N GLY A 355 1.15 16.23 4.92
CA GLY A 355 0.58 17.03 6.02
C GLY A 355 1.54 17.59 7.05
N LEU A 356 2.86 17.35 6.92
CA LEU A 356 3.87 17.71 7.94
C LEU A 356 4.14 19.21 8.04
N GLY A 357 3.95 19.96 6.95
CA GLY A 357 4.15 21.41 6.93
C GLY A 357 5.59 21.86 7.14
N PHE A 358 6.58 21.08 6.72
CA PHE A 358 8.00 21.47 6.83
C PHE A 358 8.30 22.73 6.02
N PRO A 359 9.19 23.63 6.48
CA PRO A 359 9.68 24.72 5.64
C PRO A 359 10.48 24.18 4.45
N TRP A 360 10.41 24.85 3.30
CA TRP A 360 11.14 24.43 2.09
C TRP A 360 12.66 24.37 2.26
N ASP A 361 13.25 25.16 3.15
CA ASP A 361 14.68 25.11 3.49
C ASP A 361 15.15 23.72 3.95
N TYR A 362 14.22 22.93 4.51
CA TYR A 362 14.51 21.55 4.92
C TYR A 362 14.76 20.61 3.73
N MET A 363 14.33 20.97 2.52
CA MET A 363 14.46 20.13 1.35
C MET A 363 15.91 19.79 1.00
N SER A 364 16.87 20.68 1.30
CA SER A 364 18.29 20.42 1.09
C SER A 364 18.77 19.17 1.82
N SER A 365 18.24 18.89 3.02
CA SER A 365 18.59 17.66 3.75
C SER A 365 18.08 16.40 3.07
N ILE A 366 16.89 16.47 2.45
CA ILE A 366 16.30 15.35 1.70
C ILE A 366 17.05 15.17 0.36
N ALA A 367 17.48 16.26 -0.27
CA ALA A 367 18.26 16.24 -1.50
C ALA A 367 19.61 15.53 -1.35
N CYS A 368 20.22 15.59 -0.16
CA CYS A 368 21.46 14.87 0.17
C CYS A 368 21.32 13.34 0.22
N LEU A 369 20.11 12.77 0.13
CA LEU A 369 19.92 11.32 0.19
C LEU A 369 20.46 10.63 -1.07
N PRO A 370 21.46 9.73 -0.94
CA PRO A 370 22.27 9.28 -2.07
C PRO A 370 21.52 8.32 -3.02
N ASN A 371 20.50 7.65 -2.53
CA ASN A 371 19.76 6.61 -3.24
C ASN A 371 18.28 6.94 -3.49
N LEU A 372 17.86 8.17 -3.20
CA LEU A 372 16.47 8.56 -3.32
C LEU A 372 16.03 8.64 -4.79
N GLU A 373 15.14 7.74 -5.19
CA GLU A 373 14.60 7.63 -6.55
C GLU A 373 13.18 8.22 -6.67
N VAL A 374 12.42 8.20 -5.57
CA VAL A 374 11.01 8.61 -5.55
C VAL A 374 10.74 9.53 -4.38
N LEU A 375 10.32 10.76 -4.68
CA LEU A 375 9.85 11.71 -3.69
C LEU A 375 8.38 12.06 -3.96
N LYS A 376 7.55 11.98 -2.91
CA LYS A 376 6.14 12.35 -2.97
C LYS A 376 5.80 13.29 -1.83
N LEU A 377 5.42 14.51 -2.18
CA LEU A 377 5.01 15.57 -1.27
C LEU A 377 3.51 15.77 -1.46
N ARG A 378 2.73 15.57 -0.40
CA ARG A 378 1.27 15.62 -0.46
C ARG A 378 0.68 16.52 0.61
N CYS A 379 -0.46 17.13 0.31
CA CYS A 379 -1.32 17.80 1.30
C CYS A 379 -0.53 18.65 2.29
N TYR A 380 0.18 19.67 1.81
CA TYR A 380 1.04 20.55 2.62
C TYR A 380 2.14 19.80 3.37
N ALA A 381 2.79 18.82 2.72
CA ALA A 381 3.99 18.18 3.26
C ALA A 381 5.09 19.21 3.54
N PHE A 382 5.22 20.18 2.64
CA PHE A 382 6.05 21.37 2.79
C PHE A 382 5.18 22.63 2.65
N ARG A 383 5.60 23.70 3.33
CA ARG A 383 4.93 25.00 3.35
C ARG A 383 5.88 26.14 3.07
N GLY A 384 5.34 27.15 2.41
CA GLY A 384 6.03 28.38 2.09
C GLY A 384 5.92 28.73 0.61
N PRO A 385 6.03 30.02 0.27
CA PRO A 385 5.80 30.49 -1.09
C PRO A 385 6.96 30.18 -2.04
N GLU A 386 8.16 29.90 -1.53
CA GLU A 386 9.36 29.74 -2.35
C GLU A 386 10.09 28.43 -2.03
N TRP A 387 10.57 27.77 -3.08
CA TRP A 387 11.47 26.63 -3.01
C TRP A 387 12.69 26.87 -3.89
N GLU A 388 13.85 27.04 -3.26
CA GLU A 388 15.16 27.22 -3.89
C GLU A 388 16.20 26.25 -3.31
N PHE A 389 17.26 25.98 -4.08
CA PHE A 389 18.43 25.22 -3.62
C PHE A 389 19.62 26.16 -3.44
N SER A 390 20.38 25.97 -2.37
CA SER A 390 21.61 26.71 -2.11
C SER A 390 22.86 26.04 -2.70
N GLU A 391 22.97 24.70 -2.69
CA GLU A 391 24.19 24.01 -3.12
C GLU A 391 23.96 22.65 -3.80
N GLU A 392 23.39 21.65 -3.10
CA GLU A 392 23.23 20.28 -3.63
C GLU A 392 21.79 19.93 -4.01
N GLY A 393 21.62 19.29 -5.17
CA GLY A 393 20.34 18.74 -5.62
C GLY A 393 20.25 17.22 -5.56
N PHE A 394 19.17 16.66 -6.09
CA PHE A 394 18.87 15.24 -6.04
C PHE A 394 19.65 14.42 -7.08
N ARG A 395 20.60 13.61 -6.63
CA ARG A 395 21.50 12.85 -7.53
C ARG A 395 20.83 11.73 -8.32
N LYS A 396 19.83 11.02 -7.74
CA LYS A 396 19.20 9.84 -8.34
C LYS A 396 17.67 9.93 -8.45
N LEU A 397 17.09 11.11 -8.19
CA LEU A 397 15.64 11.25 -8.18
C LEU A 397 15.07 11.08 -9.58
N ARG A 398 14.23 10.07 -9.75
CA ARG A 398 13.58 9.72 -11.02
C ARG A 398 12.14 10.21 -11.07
N PHE A 399 11.50 10.37 -9.91
CA PHE A 399 10.12 10.82 -9.81
C PHE A 399 9.91 11.81 -8.69
N LEU A 400 9.25 12.92 -9.03
CA LEU A 400 8.80 13.93 -8.10
C LEU A 400 7.29 14.13 -8.22
N LEU A 401 6.57 14.01 -7.11
CA LEU A 401 5.18 14.45 -6.99
C LEU A 401 5.09 15.60 -6.00
N ILE A 402 4.47 16.69 -6.44
CA ILE A 402 4.06 17.82 -5.61
C ILE A 402 2.54 17.91 -5.68
N GLU A 403 1.88 17.73 -4.55
CA GLU A 403 0.43 17.67 -4.45
C GLU A 403 -0.06 18.56 -3.30
N ASP A 404 -1.04 19.43 -3.58
CA ASP A 404 -1.69 20.32 -2.59
C ASP A 404 -0.68 21.13 -1.75
N THR A 405 -0.04 22.16 -2.32
CA THR A 405 0.92 23.03 -1.61
C THR A 405 0.60 24.52 -1.82
N ASP A 406 1.14 25.38 -0.94
CA ASP A 406 1.10 26.84 -1.06
C ASP A 406 2.30 27.44 -1.80
N LEU A 407 3.15 26.60 -2.42
CA LEU A 407 4.28 27.02 -3.25
C LEU A 407 3.84 27.92 -4.41
N GLU A 408 4.46 29.10 -4.52
CA GLU A 408 4.22 30.08 -5.59
C GLU A 408 5.37 30.12 -6.59
N TYR A 409 6.60 30.11 -6.09
CA TYR A 409 7.83 30.24 -6.87
C TYR A 409 8.74 29.05 -6.65
N TRP A 410 8.93 28.27 -7.71
CA TRP A 410 9.89 27.19 -7.73
C TRP A 410 11.13 27.66 -8.50
N ARG A 411 12.25 27.88 -7.80
CA ARG A 411 13.48 28.47 -8.33
C ARG A 411 14.62 27.45 -8.25
N VAL A 412 14.66 26.54 -9.21
CA VAL A 412 15.68 25.48 -9.27
C VAL A 412 16.28 25.37 -10.67
N ASP A 413 17.54 24.97 -10.71
CA ASP A 413 18.28 24.64 -11.94
C ASP A 413 18.12 23.13 -12.29
N PHE A 414 18.25 22.79 -13.58
CA PHE A 414 18.28 21.42 -14.09
C PHE A 414 19.39 20.57 -13.47
N THR A 415 20.49 21.20 -13.08
CA THR A 415 21.62 20.55 -12.39
C THR A 415 21.21 19.90 -11.07
N HIS A 416 20.11 20.35 -10.46
CA HIS A 416 19.58 19.76 -9.22
C HIS A 416 18.77 18.47 -9.44
N PHE A 417 18.46 18.11 -10.69
CA PHE A 417 17.59 16.97 -11.03
C PHE A 417 18.11 16.14 -12.22
N PRO A 418 19.38 15.70 -12.25
CA PRO A 418 20.01 15.08 -13.41
C PRO A 418 19.33 13.81 -13.92
N CYS A 419 18.61 13.06 -13.06
CA CYS A 419 17.99 11.78 -13.40
C CYS A 419 16.45 11.82 -13.42
N LEU A 420 15.85 13.02 -13.36
CA LEU A 420 14.39 13.13 -13.24
C LEU A 420 13.71 12.67 -14.52
N GLN A 421 12.88 11.64 -14.42
CA GLN A 421 12.13 11.05 -15.52
C GLN A 421 10.70 11.56 -15.57
N ARG A 422 10.07 11.77 -14.40
CA ARG A 422 8.66 12.15 -14.32
C ARG A 422 8.37 13.15 -13.21
N LEU A 423 7.65 14.21 -13.57
CA LEU A 423 7.27 15.30 -12.68
C LEU A 423 5.76 15.46 -12.65
N PHE A 424 5.13 15.20 -11.50
CA PHE A 424 3.69 15.28 -11.33
C PHE A 424 3.36 16.44 -10.39
N ILE A 425 2.52 17.37 -10.84
CA ILE A 425 2.10 18.55 -10.10
C ILE A 425 0.57 18.57 -10.01
N HIS A 426 0.02 18.24 -8.85
CA HIS A 426 -1.42 18.05 -8.68
C HIS A 426 -1.99 19.09 -7.71
N HIS A 427 -3.11 19.71 -8.06
CA HIS A 427 -3.86 20.64 -7.20
C HIS A 427 -2.98 21.78 -6.63
N CYS A 428 -1.99 22.23 -7.40
CA CYS A 428 -1.05 23.29 -7.00
C CYS A 428 -1.51 24.63 -7.57
N TYR A 429 -2.57 25.19 -7.00
CA TYR A 429 -3.26 26.39 -7.53
C TYR A 429 -2.44 27.68 -7.43
N LYS A 430 -1.45 27.73 -6.54
CA LYS A 430 -0.61 28.92 -6.32
C LYS A 430 0.67 28.92 -7.15
N LEU A 431 1.11 27.76 -7.61
CA LEU A 431 2.36 27.62 -8.34
C LEU A 431 2.24 28.36 -9.68
N LYS A 432 3.13 29.31 -9.93
CA LYS A 432 3.02 30.18 -11.11
C LYS A 432 3.58 29.54 -12.38
N GLN A 433 4.71 28.84 -12.28
CA GLN A 433 5.42 28.27 -13.42
C GLN A 433 6.30 27.09 -13.00
N ILE A 434 6.66 26.25 -13.98
CA ILE A 434 7.72 25.25 -13.81
C ILE A 434 9.06 25.92 -14.19
N PRO A 435 10.14 25.76 -13.40
CA PRO A 435 11.45 26.27 -13.76
C PRO A 435 11.87 25.79 -15.15
N TRP A 436 12.23 26.74 -16.03
CA TRP A 436 12.49 26.46 -17.45
C TRP A 436 13.57 25.40 -17.68
N GLY A 437 14.61 25.40 -16.84
CA GLY A 437 15.72 24.45 -16.93
C GLY A 437 15.27 22.99 -16.82
N ILE A 438 14.20 22.68 -16.07
CA ILE A 438 13.71 21.30 -15.91
C ILE A 438 13.36 20.67 -17.27
N GLY A 439 12.84 21.45 -18.23
CA GLY A 439 12.54 20.95 -19.57
C GLY A 439 13.77 20.48 -20.36
N GLY A 440 14.96 21.01 -20.02
CA GLY A 440 16.23 20.63 -20.63
C GLY A 440 16.87 19.36 -20.05
N ILE A 441 16.23 18.71 -19.07
CA ILE A 441 16.70 17.43 -18.53
C ILE A 441 16.44 16.35 -19.57
N GLY A 442 17.47 15.84 -20.23
CA GLY A 442 17.33 14.84 -21.30
C GLY A 442 16.71 13.49 -20.87
N ALA A 443 16.64 13.22 -19.56
CA ALA A 443 15.98 12.05 -19.01
C ALA A 443 14.47 12.26 -18.75
N LEU A 444 13.95 13.49 -18.85
CA LEU A 444 12.58 13.83 -18.49
C LEU A 444 11.61 13.38 -19.59
N GLU A 445 10.82 12.36 -19.29
CA GLU A 445 9.87 11.74 -20.21
C GLU A 445 8.48 12.37 -20.12
N MET A 446 8.04 12.72 -18.90
CA MET A 446 6.65 13.13 -18.66
C MET A 446 6.48 14.19 -17.58
N VAL A 447 5.68 15.21 -17.88
CA VAL A 447 5.12 16.15 -16.91
C VAL A 447 3.61 15.99 -16.87
N GLU A 448 3.06 15.67 -15.70
CA GLU A 448 1.61 15.60 -15.48
C GLU A 448 1.17 16.77 -14.59
N ILE A 449 0.17 17.52 -15.05
CA ILE A 449 -0.46 18.59 -14.28
C ILE A 449 -1.93 18.23 -14.11
N VAL A 450 -2.40 18.18 -12.85
CA VAL A 450 -3.81 17.98 -12.52
C VAL A 450 -4.28 19.22 -11.77
N ASP A 451 -5.32 19.90 -12.27
CA ASP A 451 -5.91 21.09 -11.63
C ASP A 451 -4.86 22.17 -11.25
N GLY A 452 -4.00 22.51 -12.22
CA GLY A 452 -2.98 23.56 -12.07
C GLY A 452 -3.53 24.97 -12.34
N SER A 453 -2.79 25.99 -11.89
CA SER A 453 -3.10 27.38 -12.24
C SER A 453 -2.97 27.61 -13.77
N PRO A 454 -3.70 28.55 -14.36
CA PRO A 454 -3.58 28.86 -15.79
C PRO A 454 -2.16 29.23 -16.22
N SER A 455 -1.41 29.93 -15.36
CA SER A 455 -0.02 30.30 -15.62
C SER A 455 0.91 29.07 -15.62
N LEU A 456 0.69 28.12 -14.71
CA LEU A 456 1.44 26.87 -14.65
C LEU A 456 1.23 26.04 -15.91
N VAL A 457 -0.02 25.92 -16.35
CA VAL A 457 -0.39 25.21 -17.58
C VAL A 457 0.23 25.88 -18.80
N ALA A 458 0.19 27.22 -18.89
CA ALA A 458 0.83 27.95 -19.99
C ALA A 458 2.35 27.71 -20.01
N SER A 459 3.01 27.75 -18.86
CA SER A 459 4.44 27.46 -18.71
C SER A 459 4.79 26.03 -19.16
N ALA A 460 3.99 25.03 -18.79
CA ALA A 460 4.21 23.65 -19.18
C ALA A 460 3.99 23.40 -20.69
N ASN A 461 2.97 24.04 -21.29
CA ASN A 461 2.73 23.94 -22.74
C ASN A 461 3.87 24.58 -23.56
N GLN A 462 4.41 25.72 -23.09
CA GLN A 462 5.60 26.33 -23.70
C GLN A 462 6.81 25.40 -23.63
N MET A 463 6.99 24.73 -22.49
CA MET A 463 8.05 23.73 -22.30
C MET A 463 7.89 22.54 -23.26
N GLN A 464 6.67 22.04 -23.45
CA GLN A 464 6.37 20.98 -24.41
C GLN A 464 6.70 21.38 -25.85
N HIS A 465 6.33 22.59 -26.27
CA HIS A 465 6.57 23.05 -27.65
C HIS A 465 8.06 23.07 -28.00
N ILE A 466 8.94 23.37 -27.05
CA ILE A 466 10.38 23.46 -27.31
C ILE A 466 11.08 22.12 -27.09
N TRP A 467 10.79 21.45 -25.97
CA TRP A 467 11.51 20.24 -25.56
C TRP A 467 10.84 18.94 -26.00
N GLY A 468 9.57 19.00 -26.39
CA GLY A 468 8.85 17.85 -26.97
C GLY A 468 9.50 17.36 -28.25
N ASP A 469 9.90 18.28 -29.14
CA ASP A 469 10.55 17.94 -30.41
C ASP A 469 12.01 17.49 -30.24
N ILE A 470 12.70 18.02 -29.22
CA ILE A 470 14.13 17.76 -28.99
C ILE A 470 14.35 16.46 -28.18
N PHE A 471 13.57 16.27 -27.12
CA PHE A 471 13.78 15.20 -26.14
C PHE A 471 12.58 14.26 -25.99
N GLY A 472 11.51 14.45 -26.76
CA GLY A 472 10.31 13.59 -26.66
C GLY A 472 9.49 13.85 -25.38
N LEU A 473 9.65 15.00 -24.74
CA LEU A 473 8.93 15.38 -23.53
C LEU A 473 7.41 15.37 -23.75
N GLN A 474 6.68 14.60 -22.94
CA GLN A 474 5.23 14.59 -22.93
C GLN A 474 4.67 15.43 -21.79
N VAL A 475 3.86 16.45 -22.11
CA VAL A 475 3.10 17.19 -21.10
C VAL A 475 1.64 16.77 -21.18
N CYS A 476 1.08 16.35 -20.04
CA CYS A 476 -0.30 15.94 -19.90
C CYS A 476 -1.00 16.82 -18.87
N VAL A 477 -2.01 17.58 -19.32
CA VAL A 477 -2.82 18.42 -18.44
C VAL A 477 -4.19 17.78 -18.30
N LYS A 478 -4.61 17.54 -17.05
CA LYS A 478 -5.90 16.97 -16.68
C LYS A 478 -6.62 17.93 -15.75
N TYR A 479 -7.95 17.89 -15.82
CA TYR A 479 -8.82 18.58 -14.88
C TYR A 479 -9.69 17.53 -14.20
N SER A 480 -9.82 17.59 -12.87
CA SER A 480 -10.73 16.69 -12.18
C SER A 480 -12.18 17.05 -12.54
N SER A 481 -12.94 16.07 -13.02
CA SER A 481 -14.39 16.21 -13.14
C SER A 481 -15.03 16.04 -11.76
N GLU A 482 -16.09 16.80 -11.47
CA GLU A 482 -16.77 16.86 -10.16
C GLU A 482 -17.26 15.50 -9.60
N ASP A 483 -17.25 14.41 -10.38
CA ASP A 483 -17.70 13.07 -9.97
C ASP A 483 -16.64 12.20 -9.26
N ASP A 484 -15.34 12.51 -9.37
CA ASP A 484 -14.26 11.65 -8.84
C ASP A 484 -14.00 11.83 -7.31
N HIS A 485 -14.64 12.81 -6.68
CA HIS A 485 -14.52 13.05 -5.23
C HIS A 485 -15.29 12.03 -4.36
N LYS A 486 -16.07 11.12 -4.95
CA LYS A 486 -16.89 10.15 -4.18
C LYS A 486 -16.19 8.82 -3.85
N THR A 487 -14.98 8.55 -4.35
CA THR A 487 -14.32 7.24 -4.14
C THR A 487 -13.01 7.26 -3.35
N LYS A 488 -12.68 8.38 -2.70
CA LYS A 488 -11.56 8.42 -1.74
C LYS A 488 -11.97 9.17 -0.47
N SER A 489 -12.75 8.49 0.38
CA SER A 489 -12.87 8.82 1.80
C SER A 489 -12.59 7.58 2.64
#